data_AF-A0A0C9VDW6-F1
#
_entry.id   AF-A0A0C9VDW6-F1
#
_cell.length_a   1.000
_cell.length_b   1.000
_cell.length_c   1.000
_cell.angle_alpha   90.00
_cell.angle_beta   90.00
_cell.angle_gamma   90.00
#
_symmetry.space_group_name_H-M   'P 1'
#
loop_
_entity.id
_entity.type
_entity.pdbx_description
1 polymer ?
#
loop_
_entity_poly.entity_id
_entity_poly.type
_entity_poly.pdbx_seq_one_letter_code
_entity_poly.pdbx_strand_id
1 'polypeptide(L)' 'MHCSPKDSVAVFKDVKAKRTLAMHWGTWVLSSEGVLAPVEELKADCAEAGVKDGKFMACGLGDMTFI' A
#
# COMPACT_ATOMS: atom_id res chain seq x y z
N MET A 1 17.34 -1.78 -0.40
CA MET A 1 16.41 -2.92 -0.57
C MET A 1 15.07 -2.47 0.00
N HIS A 2 13.98 -2.53 -0.77
CA HIS A 2 12.64 -2.07 -0.39
C HIS A 2 11.59 -3.05 -0.90
N CYS A 3 10.45 -3.15 -0.21
CA CYS A 3 9.30 -3.92 -0.70
C CYS A 3 8.58 -3.13 -1.80
N SER A 4 8.25 -3.81 -2.89
CA SER A 4 7.27 -3.29 -3.86
C SER A 4 5.85 -3.30 -3.25
N PRO A 5 4.86 -2.64 -3.87
CA PRO A 5 3.46 -2.76 -3.48
C PRO A 5 2.99 -4.23 -3.47
N LYS A 6 3.38 -5.03 -4.47
CA LYS A 6 3.09 -6.46 -4.55
C LYS A 6 3.67 -7.25 -3.37
N ASP A 7 4.93 -6.98 -3.02
CA ASP A 7 5.56 -7.60 -1.85
C ASP A 7 4.82 -7.21 -0.56
N SER A 8 4.38 -5.96 -0.47
CA SER A 8 3.61 -5.47 0.68
C SER A 8 2.27 -6.21 0.83
N VAL A 9 1.60 -6.52 -0.28
CA VAL A 9 0.36 -7.33 -0.29
C VAL A 9 0.63 -8.78 0.12
N ALA A 10 1.76 -9.37 -0.29
CA ALA A 10 2.18 -10.69 0.18
C ALA A 10 2.42 -10.68 1.70
N VAL A 11 3.17 -9.70 2.20
CA VAL A 11 3.41 -9.51 3.64
C VAL A 11 2.10 -9.37 4.41
N PHE A 12 1.14 -8.58 3.92
CA PHE A 12 -0.19 -8.44 4.53
C PHE A 12 -0.89 -9.80 4.76
N LYS A 13 -0.84 -10.68 3.77
CA LYS A 13 -1.43 -12.03 3.85
C LYS A 13 -0.64 -12.93 4.79
N ASP A 14 0.68 -12.91 4.70
CA ASP A 14 1.56 -13.79 5.45
C ASP A 14 1.48 -13.54 6.97
N VAL A 15 1.44 -12.26 7.36
CA VAL A 15 1.29 -11.88 8.78
C VAL A 15 -0.15 -12.02 9.28
N LYS A 16 -1.10 -12.39 8.41
CA LYS A 16 -2.53 -12.54 8.71
C LYS A 16 -3.12 -11.28 9.36
N ALA A 17 -2.70 -10.11 8.90
CA ALA A 17 -3.22 -8.85 9.41
C ALA A 17 -4.72 -8.74 9.13
N LYS A 18 -5.46 -8.17 10.08
CA LYS A 18 -6.88 -7.87 9.88
C LYS A 18 -7.05 -6.68 8.93
N ARG A 19 -6.19 -5.66 9.13
CA ARG A 19 -6.15 -4.39 8.40
C ARG A 19 -4.71 -3.87 8.36
N THR A 20 -4.35 -3.14 7.30
CA THR A 20 -3.01 -2.56 7.10
C THR A 20 -3.11 -1.18 6.46
N LEU A 21 -2.20 -0.29 6.86
CA LEU A 21 -2.03 1.04 6.30
C LEU A 21 -0.71 1.13 5.52
N ALA A 22 -0.77 1.56 4.26
CA ALA A 22 0.41 1.81 3.43
C ALA A 22 1.09 3.10 3.88
N MET A 23 2.41 3.03 4.02
CA MET A 23 3.26 4.15 4.43
C MET A 23 4.45 4.27 3.48
N HIS A 24 5.33 5.23 3.74
CA HIS A 24 6.60 5.47 3.05
C HIS A 24 6.50 6.08 1.63
N TRP A 25 5.36 5.98 0.97
CA TRP A 25 5.09 6.65 -0.30
C TRP A 25 4.86 8.16 -0.13
N GLY A 26 4.97 8.93 -1.22
CA GLY A 26 4.49 10.32 -1.29
C GLY A 26 5.26 11.36 -0.45
N THR A 27 6.33 10.96 0.26
CA THR A 27 7.02 11.84 1.23
C THR A 27 8.42 12.26 0.77
N TRP A 28 9.21 11.34 0.23
CA TRP A 28 10.54 11.62 -0.32
C TRP A 28 10.73 10.91 -1.66
N VAL A 29 11.43 11.55 -2.59
CA VAL A 29 11.83 10.92 -3.86
C VAL A 29 13.09 10.11 -3.60
N LEU A 30 12.93 8.80 -3.39
CA LEU A 30 14.02 7.86 -3.12
C LEU A 30 14.30 6.91 -4.29
N SER A 31 13.52 6.99 -5.35
CA SER A 31 13.64 6.20 -6.57
C SER A 31 13.17 7.01 -7.79
N SER A 32 13.17 6.40 -8.98
CA SER A 32 12.68 7.00 -10.23
C SER A 32 11.16 6.82 -10.45
N GLU A 33 10.43 6.25 -9.49
CA GLU A 33 8.99 6.07 -9.59
C GLU A 33 8.23 7.41 -9.47
N GLY A 34 7.02 7.47 -10.03
CA GLY A 34 6.14 8.62 -9.84
C GLY A 34 5.67 8.69 -8.38
N VAL A 35 5.53 9.90 -7.82
CA VAL A 35 5.16 10.12 -6.41
C VAL A 35 3.89 9.37 -5.98
N LEU A 36 2.92 9.25 -6.89
CA LEU A 36 1.64 8.56 -6.67
C LEU A 36 1.61 7.12 -7.20
N ALA A 37 2.62 6.69 -7.96
CA ALA A 37 2.66 5.36 -8.58
C ALA A 37 2.53 4.23 -7.54
N PRO A 38 3.19 4.27 -6.37
CA PRO A 38 3.06 3.19 -5.37
C PRO A 38 1.63 2.95 -4.89
N VAL A 39 0.80 4.00 -4.80
CA VAL A 39 -0.58 3.89 -4.31
C VAL A 39 -1.49 3.28 -5.37
N GLU A 40 -1.28 3.67 -6.63
CA GLU A 40 -2.06 3.12 -7.75
C GLU A 40 -1.68 1.65 -8.00
N GLU A 41 -0.40 1.32 -7.93
CA GLU A 41 0.09 -0.06 -7.99
C GLU A 41 -0.43 -0.90 -6.82
N LEU A 42 -0.41 -0.37 -5.59
CA LEU A 42 -0.95 -1.07 -4.43
C LEU A 42 -2.44 -1.42 -4.60
N LYS A 43 -3.25 -0.50 -5.14
CA LYS A 43 -4.67 -0.76 -5.41
C LYS A 43 -4.82 -1.89 -6.44
N ALA A 44 -4.03 -1.88 -7.51
CA ALA A 44 -4.05 -2.93 -8.53
C ALA A 44 -3.62 -4.29 -7.95
N ASP A 45 -2.53 -4.33 -7.17
CA ASP A 45 -2.03 -5.54 -6.54
C ASP A 45 -3.01 -6.10 -5.49
N CYS A 46 -3.70 -5.23 -4.73
CA CYS A 46 -4.76 -5.66 -3.82
C CYS A 46 -5.92 -6.32 -4.57
N ALA A 47 -6.34 -5.74 -5.70
CA ALA A 47 -7.40 -6.29 -6.54
C ALA A 47 -6.99 -7.64 -7.15
N GLU A 48 -5.78 -7.76 -7.70
CA GLU A 48 -5.22 -9.03 -8.21
C GLU A 48 -5.16 -10.09 -7.11
N ALA A 49 -4.77 -9.70 -5.91
CA ALA A 49 -4.62 -10.59 -4.77
C ALA A 49 -5.94 -10.94 -4.06
N GLY A 50 -7.09 -10.38 -4.48
CA GLY A 50 -8.39 -10.59 -3.83
C GLY A 50 -8.48 -10.00 -2.42
N VAL A 51 -7.68 -8.98 -2.12
CA VAL A 51 -7.78 -8.23 -0.87
C VAL A 51 -9.02 -7.35 -0.94
N LYS A 52 -9.95 -7.55 0.00
CA LYS A 52 -11.19 -6.75 0.06
C LYS A 52 -10.87 -5.27 0.31
N ASP A 53 -11.63 -4.40 -0.33
CA ASP A 53 -11.60 -2.96 -0.09
C ASP A 53 -11.65 -2.65 1.41
N GLY A 54 -10.79 -1.72 1.84
CA GLY A 54 -10.67 -1.29 3.23
C GLY A 54 -9.81 -2.18 4.13
N LYS A 55 -9.33 -3.35 3.66
CA LYS A 55 -8.38 -4.17 4.45
C LYS A 55 -6.94 -3.72 4.31
N PHE A 56 -6.55 -3.19 3.16
CA PHE A 56 -5.25 -2.58 2.95
C PHE A 56 -5.50 -1.24 2.27
N MET A 57 -5.20 -0.15 2.97
CA MET A 57 -5.50 1.21 2.53
C MET A 57 -4.25 2.06 2.48
N ALA A 58 -4.22 3.05 1.59
CA ALA A 58 -3.33 4.20 1.66
C ALA A 58 -4.16 5.41 2.09
N CYS A 59 -3.72 6.11 3.13
CA CYS A 59 -4.35 7.36 3.58
C CYS A 59 -3.85 8.52 2.71
N GLY A 60 -4.70 9.48 2.37
CA GLY A 60 -4.25 10.72 1.72
C GLY A 60 -3.26 11.48 2.61
N LEU A 61 -2.43 12.33 1.98
CA LEU A 61 -1.41 13.10 2.69
C LEU A 61 -2.08 14.11 3.64
N GLY A 62 -1.85 13.96 4.94
CA GLY A 62 -2.45 14.79 5.98
C GLY A 62 -3.86 14.35 6.41
N ASP A 63 -4.40 13.28 5.83
CA ASP A 63 -5.73 12.80 6.16
C ASP A 63 -5.76 11.96 7.44
N MET A 64 -6.95 11.87 8.04
CA MET A 64 -7.28 10.90 9.08
C MET A 64 -8.17 9.82 8.47
N THR A 65 -7.73 8.56 8.53
CA THR A 65 -8.52 7.40 8.08
C THR A 65 -8.81 6.47 9.23
N PHE A 66 -10.07 6.04 9.34
CA PHE A 66 -10.48 5.01 10.29
C PHE A 66 -10.38 3.65 9.59
N ILE A 67 -9.35 2.89 9.96
CA ILE A 67 -9.13 1.55 9.41
C ILE A 67 -9.77 0.48 10.26
#